data_AF-A0A845M3V9-F1
#
_entry.id   AF-A0A845M3V9-F1
#
_cell.length_a   1.000
_cell.length_b   1.000
_cell.length_c   1.000
_cell.angle_alpha   90.00
_cell.angle_beta   90.00
_cell.angle_gamma   90.00
#
_symmetry.space_group_name_H-M   'P 1'
#
loop_
_entity.id
_entity.type
_entity.pdbx_description
1 polymer ?
#
loop_
_entity_poly.entity_id
_entity_poly.type
_entity_poly.pdbx_seq_one_letter_code
_entity_poly.pdbx_strand_id
1 'polypeptide(L)' 'NGNMVVGLMGIGFGGTPLGQRIDVIELDDDLSVVDVTEMTLPMQSGRFRALVQGPDGSLYTAMDGAGTIHKLTPGG' A
#
# COMPACT_ATOMS: atom_id res chain seq x y z
N ASN A 1 -8.29 -15.27 -9.22
CA ASN A 1 -8.88 -14.06 -8.63
C ASN A 1 -7.72 -13.21 -8.16
N GLY A 2 -7.59 -12.00 -8.69
CA GLY A 2 -6.50 -11.09 -8.35
C GLY A 2 -6.99 -10.05 -7.36
N ASN A 3 -6.18 -9.72 -6.37
CA ASN A 3 -6.50 -8.62 -5.45
C ASN A 3 -6.02 -7.30 -6.06
N MET A 4 -6.80 -6.24 -5.87
CA MET A 4 -6.37 -4.88 -6.17
C MET A 4 -5.65 -4.32 -4.93
N VAL A 5 -4.49 -3.71 -5.12
CA VAL A 5 -3.75 -3.08 -4.03
C VAL A 5 -3.75 -1.57 -4.21
N VAL A 6 -4.22 -0.85 -3.19
CA VAL A 6 -4.38 0.61 -3.22
C VAL A 6 -3.54 1.25 -2.13
N GLY A 7 -2.65 2.15 -2.52
CA GLY A 7 -1.91 2.97 -1.58
C GLY A 7 -2.62 4.30 -1.31
N LEU A 8 -2.93 4.59 -0.04
CA LEU A 8 -3.51 5.86 0.37
C LEU A 8 -2.41 6.82 0.80
N MET A 9 -2.17 7.81 -0.06
CA MET A 9 -1.08 8.77 0.08
C MET A 9 -1.63 10.08 0.65
N GLY A 10 -1.05 10.51 1.76
CA GLY A 10 -1.47 11.63 2.58
C GLY A 10 -0.26 12.38 3.12
N ILE A 11 -0.37 13.70 3.21
CA ILE A 11 0.75 14.56 3.62
C ILE A 11 0.77 14.87 5.12
N GLY A 12 -0.19 14.35 5.90
CA GLY A 12 -0.29 14.61 7.33
C GLY A 12 -0.69 16.05 7.70
N PHE A 13 -1.35 16.77 6.79
CA PHE A 13 -1.73 18.18 6.99
C PHE A 13 -3.15 18.28 7.55
N GLY A 14 -3.41 19.28 8.40
CA GLY A 14 -4.75 19.54 8.93
C GLY A 14 -5.31 18.45 9.85
N GLY A 15 -4.44 17.64 10.48
CA GLY A 15 -4.86 16.59 11.42
C GLY A 15 -5.17 15.23 10.79
N THR A 16 -4.98 15.06 9.48
CA THR A 16 -5.12 13.75 8.83
C THR A 16 -3.91 12.85 9.15
N PRO A 17 -4.08 11.52 9.23
CA PRO A 17 -2.96 10.59 9.33
C PRO A 17 -1.91 10.76 8.23
N LEU A 18 -0.67 10.36 8.51
CA LEU A 18 0.39 10.30 7.50
C LEU A 18 0.04 9.24 6.44
N GLY A 19 0.38 9.54 5.19
CA GLY A 19 0.10 8.70 4.02
C GLY A 19 0.92 7.43 3.97
N GLN A 20 0.60 6.47 4.81
CA GLN A 20 1.26 5.18 4.86
C GLN A 20 0.24 4.09 5.18
N ARG A 21 -0.72 3.98 4.28
CA ARG A 21 -1.74 2.95 4.34
C ARG A 21 -1.80 2.26 2.98
N ILE A 22 -1.89 0.94 3.04
CA ILE A 22 -2.07 0.09 1.86
C ILE A 22 -3.27 -0.81 2.16
N ASP A 23 -4.28 -0.73 1.31
CA ASP A 23 -5.44 -1.60 1.37
C ASP A 23 -5.33 -2.67 0.28
N VAL A 24 -5.66 -3.90 0.65
CA VAL A 24 -5.86 -5.02 -0.26
C VAL A 24 -7.36 -5.20 -0.43
N ILE A 25 -7.83 -5.03 -1.66
CA ILE A 25 -9.22 -5.15 -2.03
C ILE A 25 -9.38 -6.48 -2.76
N GLU A 26 -10.20 -7.36 -2.18
CA GLU A 26 -10.64 -8.58 -2.84
C GLU A 26 -11.80 -8.26 -3.77
N LEU A 27 -11.69 -8.70 -5.02
CA LEU A 27 -12.70 -8.53 -6.05
C LEU A 27 -13.22 -9.89 -6.50
N ASP A 28 -14.53 -9.99 -6.72
CA ASP A 28 -15.13 -11.15 -7.38
C ASP A 28 -14.98 -11.09 -8.91
N ASP A 29 -15.52 -12.09 -9.60
CA ASP A 29 -15.40 -12.22 -11.06
C ASP A 29 -16.14 -11.10 -11.82
N ASP A 30 -17.09 -10.42 -11.17
CA ASP A 30 -17.83 -9.27 -11.71
C ASP A 30 -17.20 -7.93 -11.29
N LEU A 31 -16.01 -7.95 -10.68
CA LEU A 31 -15.27 -6.79 -10.15
C LEU A 31 -15.98 -6.06 -8.99
N SER A 32 -16.89 -6.75 -8.29
CA SER A 32 -17.48 -6.22 -7.05
C SER A 32 -16.53 -6.41 -5.89
N VAL A 33 -16.55 -5.47 -4.94
CA VAL A 33 -15.73 -5.56 -3.71
C VAL A 33 -16.31 -6.61 -2.78
N VAL A 34 -15.50 -7.62 -2.45
CA VAL A 34 -15.83 -8.67 -1.49
C VAL A 34 -15.34 -8.28 -0.09
N ASP A 35 -14.09 -7.84 0.01
CA ASP A 35 -13.44 -7.45 1.26
C ASP A 35 -12.42 -6.33 1.04
N VAL A 36 -12.14 -5.57 2.11
CA VAL A 36 -11.07 -4.58 2.16
C VAL A 36 -10.27 -4.79 3.45
N THR A 37 -9.03 -5.26 3.29
CA THR A 37 -8.11 -5.49 4.40
C THR A 37 -6.96 -4.49 4.36
N GLU A 38 -6.74 -3.77 5.47
CA GLU A 38 -5.58 -2.88 5.63
C GLU A 38 -4.32 -3.70 5.98
N MET A 39 -3.22 -3.46 5.25
CA MET A 39 -1.95 -4.14 5.50
C MET A 39 -1.29 -3.64 6.79
N THR A 40 -0.88 -4.58 7.65
CA THR A 40 0.04 -4.26 8.75
C THR A 40 1.46 -4.11 8.20
N LEU A 41 2.05 -2.92 8.39
CA LEU A 41 3.38 -2.60 7.87
C LEU A 41 4.43 -2.71 8.98
N PRO A 42 5.46 -3.57 8.86
CA PRO A 42 6.46 -3.79 9.92
C PRO A 42 7.57 -2.71 9.88
N MET A 43 7.18 -1.44 9.82
CA MET A 43 8.11 -0.31 9.74
C MET A 43 7.56 0.92 10.47
N GLN A 44 8.45 1.86 10.80
CA GLN A 44 8.05 3.12 11.41
C GLN A 44 7.12 3.93 10.50
N SER A 45 6.33 4.82 11.10
CA SER A 45 5.44 5.66 10.33
C SER A 45 6.18 6.62 9.38
N GLY A 46 5.67 6.82 8.16
CA GLY A 46 6.31 7.65 7.13
C GLY A 46 5.32 8.20 6.11
N ARG A 47 5.83 8.80 5.02
CA ARG A 47 5.00 9.28 3.91
C ARG A 47 5.36 8.56 2.62
N PHE A 48 4.51 7.62 2.20
CA PHE A 48 4.61 6.99 0.90
C PHE A 48 4.27 7.99 -0.22
N ARG A 49 4.88 7.78 -1.38
CA ARG A 49 4.68 8.60 -2.59
C ARG A 49 4.31 7.80 -3.83
N ALA A 50 4.54 6.50 -3.80
CA ALA A 50 4.20 5.59 -4.88
C ALA A 50 3.94 4.21 -4.30
N LEU A 51 3.11 3.43 -4.97
CA LEU A 51 2.97 2.00 -4.75
C LEU A 51 2.84 1.33 -6.10
N VAL A 52 3.77 0.44 -6.44
CA VAL A 52 3.79 -0.25 -7.74
C VAL A 52 4.11 -1.72 -7.54
N GLN A 53 3.52 -2.59 -8.36
CA GLN A 53 3.91 -3.99 -8.42
C GLN A 53 5.11 -4.15 -9.37
N GLY A 54 6.15 -4.82 -8.89
CA GLY A 54 7.30 -5.20 -9.71
C GLY A 54 7.02 -6.45 -10.54
N PRO A 55 7.86 -6.72 -11.56
CA PRO A 55 7.75 -7.94 -12.38
C PRO A 55 8.04 -9.22 -11.58
N ASP A 56 8.62 -9.11 -10.39
CA ASP A 56 8.84 -10.20 -9.44
C ASP A 56 7.62 -10.45 -8.51
N GLY A 57 6.49 -9.78 -8.77
CA GLY A 57 5.25 -9.89 -8.01
C GLY A 57 5.26 -9.16 -6.66
N SER A 58 6.39 -8.59 -6.24
CA SER A 58 6.47 -7.81 -5.00
C SER A 58 5.93 -6.40 -5.18
N LEU A 59 5.52 -5.77 -4.09
CA LEU A 59 5.15 -4.37 -4.08
C LEU A 59 6.35 -3.50 -3.71
N TYR A 60 6.48 -2.36 -4.37
CA TYR A 60 7.52 -1.37 -4.10
C TYR A 60 6.90 -0.03 -3.77
N THR A 61 7.37 0.59 -2.69
CA THR A 61 6.93 1.92 -2.26
C THR A 61 8.10 2.85 -2.01
N ALA A 62 7.96 4.09 -2.45
CA ALA A 62 8.93 5.16 -2.19
C ALA A 62 8.48 5.98 -0.98
N MET A 63 9.39 6.23 -0.03
CA MET A 63 9.13 7.01 1.18
C MET A 63 9.93 8.32 1.20
N ASP A 64 9.21 9.44 1.39
CA ASP A 64 9.80 10.76 1.58
C ASP A 64 10.45 10.89 2.97
N GLY A 65 11.45 11.77 3.08
CA GLY A 65 12.17 12.06 4.33
C GLY A 65 13.37 11.16 4.57
N ALA A 66 13.29 9.89 4.16
CA ALA A 66 14.43 8.96 4.21
C ALA A 66 15.07 8.71 2.83
N GLY A 67 14.37 9.03 1.72
CA GLY A 67 14.86 8.74 0.37
C GLY A 67 14.95 7.25 0.08
N THR A 68 14.09 6.45 0.71
CA THR A 68 14.14 4.98 0.69
C THR A 68 13.09 4.39 -0.24
N ILE A 69 13.46 3.26 -0.87
CA ILE A 69 12.53 2.37 -1.56
C ILE A 69 12.38 1.12 -0.71
N HIS A 70 11.15 0.80 -0.30
CA HIS A 70 10.85 -0.43 0.42
C HIS A 70 10.29 -1.45 -0.56
N LYS A 71 10.85 -2.67 -0.50
CA LYS A 71 10.27 -3.87 -1.10
C LYS A 71 9.39 -4.56 -0.08
N LEU A 72 8.12 -4.70 -0.39
CA LEU A 72 7.13 -5.46 0.37
C LEU A 72 6.85 -6.72 -0.41
N THR A 73 7.35 -7.85 0.08
CA THR A 73 7.02 -9.15 -0.49
C THR A 73 5.75 -9.64 0.19
N PRO A 74 4.62 -9.81 -0.53
CA PRO A 74 3.46 -10.46 0.02
C PRO A 74 3.86 -11.92 0.30
N GLY A 75 4.14 -12.23 1.57
CA GLY A 75 4.16 -13.60 2.05
C GLY A 75 2.71 -13.99 2.35
N GLY A 76 2.27 -15.12 1.83
CA GLY A 76 1.02 -15.74 2.29
C GLY A 76 1.08 -16.06 3.78
#